data_AF-A0A924V943-F1
#
_entry.id   AF-A0A924V943-F1
#
_cell.length_a   1.000
_cell.length_b   1.000
_cell.length_c   1.000
_cell.angle_alpha   90.00
_cell.angle_beta   90.00
_cell.angle_gamma   90.00
#
_symmetry.space_group_name_H-M   'P 1'
#
loop_
_entity.id
_entity.type
_entity.pdbx_description
1 polymer ?
#
loop_
_entity_poly.entity_id
_entity_poly.type
_entity_poly.pdbx_seq_one_letter_code
_entity_poly.pdbx_strand_id
1 'polypeptide(L)'
;MARRKHHKVYVIELHKDVLFEGKFKKCNPNYVTGKPCVYVGMTGLDIDVRFDKHKAGIQSNRYVLLYGLRLLPDLYEGFNPMIYDEAAAMEVEIGIDLRSAGFGVWQA
;
A
#
# COMPACT_ATOMS: atom_id res chain seq x y z
N MET A 1 10.20 15.72 -23.81
CA MET A 1 11.08 15.55 -22.63
C MET A 1 10.83 14.17 -22.05
N ALA A 2 11.88 13.40 -21.75
CA ALA A 2 11.71 12.11 -21.09
C ALA A 2 11.08 12.33 -19.70
N ARG A 3 10.02 11.58 -19.37
CA ARG A 3 9.38 11.66 -18.04
C ARG A 3 10.38 11.19 -16.99
N ARG A 4 10.59 11.97 -15.93
CA ARG A 4 11.57 11.68 -14.87
C ARG A 4 11.09 10.51 -14.01
N LYS A 5 11.90 9.46 -13.89
CA LYS A 5 11.67 8.35 -12.96
C LYS A 5 11.96 8.82 -11.53
N HIS A 6 10.91 9.01 -10.75
CA HIS A 6 10.98 9.40 -9.34
C HIS A 6 9.75 8.95 -8.53
N HIS A 7 8.80 8.26 -9.18
CA HIS A 7 7.68 7.66 -8.48
C HIS A 7 8.07 6.27 -8.00
N LYS A 8 7.57 5.92 -6.83
CA LYS A 8 7.84 4.66 -6.15
C LYS A 8 6.52 4.08 -5.67
N VAL A 9 6.31 2.78 -5.87
CA VAL A 9 5.27 2.02 -5.17
C VAL A 9 5.77 1.60 -3.80
N TYR A 10 4.86 1.39 -2.85
CA TYR A 10 5.19 0.91 -1.52
C TYR A 10 4.04 0.08 -0.93
N VAL A 11 4.38 -0.82 -0.01
CA VAL A 11 3.44 -1.66 0.73
C VAL A 11 3.69 -1.50 2.23
N ILE A 12 2.62 -1.25 2.97
CA ILE A 12 2.64 -1.09 4.44
C ILE A 12 1.85 -2.22 5.07
N GLU A 13 2.43 -2.90 6.05
CA GLU A 13 1.72 -3.84 6.91
C GLU A 13 0.73 -3.09 7.81
N LEU A 14 -0.51 -3.55 7.85
CA LEU A 14 -1.57 -3.04 8.70
C LEU A 14 -1.85 -4.01 9.86
N HIS A 15 -2.10 -3.46 11.04
CA HIS A 15 -2.59 -4.20 12.18
C HIS A 15 -3.92 -4.89 11.87
N LYS A 16 -4.10 -6.12 12.39
CA LYS A 16 -5.26 -6.98 12.09
C LYS A 16 -6.60 -6.37 12.49
N ASP A 17 -6.60 -5.42 13.42
CA ASP A 17 -7.82 -4.71 13.82
C ASP A 17 -8.48 -3.94 12.68
N VAL A 18 -7.77 -3.68 11.57
CA VAL A 18 -8.37 -3.16 10.35
C VAL A 18 -9.48 -4.08 9.80
N LEU A 19 -9.50 -5.36 10.16
CA LEU A 19 -10.58 -6.29 9.80
C LEU A 19 -11.92 -5.97 10.50
N PHE A 20 -11.91 -5.19 11.58
CA PHE A 20 -13.13 -4.67 12.21
C PHE A 20 -13.72 -3.49 11.44
N GLU A 21 -12.96 -2.87 10.54
CA GLU A 21 -13.46 -1.80 9.68
C GLU A 21 -14.34 -2.38 8.57
N GLY A 22 -15.65 -2.15 8.66
CA GLY A 22 -16.63 -2.75 7.74
C GLY A 22 -16.35 -2.45 6.26
N LYS A 23 -15.81 -1.27 5.92
CA LYS A 23 -15.42 -0.95 4.54
C LYS A 23 -14.22 -1.78 4.08
N PHE A 24 -13.19 -1.91 4.91
CA PHE A 24 -12.01 -2.73 4.61
C PHE A 24 -12.41 -4.20 4.37
N LYS A 25 -13.24 -4.75 5.26
CA LYS A 25 -13.74 -6.13 5.13
C LYS A 25 -14.55 -6.35 3.86
N LYS A 26 -15.44 -5.40 3.51
CA LYS A 26 -16.24 -5.47 2.26
C LYS A 26 -15.38 -5.44 1.00
N CYS A 27 -14.27 -4.71 1.01
CA CYS A 27 -13.33 -4.67 -0.11
C CYS A 27 -12.44 -5.92 -0.21
N ASN A 28 -12.48 -6.81 0.78
CA ASN A 28 -11.65 -8.02 0.85
C ASN A 28 -12.48 -9.28 1.11
N PRO A 29 -13.44 -9.63 0.21
CA PRO A 29 -14.32 -10.77 0.40
C PRO A 29 -13.58 -12.12 0.41
N ASN A 30 -12.43 -12.19 -0.28
CA ASN A 30 -11.61 -13.41 -0.41
C ASN A 30 -10.43 -13.44 0.56
N TYR A 31 -10.44 -12.60 1.61
CA TYR A 31 -9.38 -12.60 2.62
C TYR A 31 -9.25 -13.97 3.28
N VAL A 32 -8.02 -14.51 3.32
CA VAL A 32 -7.72 -15.76 3.99
C VAL A 32 -7.25 -15.47 5.42
N THR A 33 -7.97 -16.00 6.40
CA THR A 33 -7.64 -15.84 7.82
C THR A 33 -6.18 -16.17 8.10
N GLY A 34 -5.48 -15.25 8.76
CA GLY A 34 -4.06 -15.36 9.08
C GLY A 34 -3.15 -14.59 8.12
N LYS A 35 -3.50 -14.44 6.84
CA LYS A 35 -2.68 -13.70 5.84
C LYS A 35 -2.53 -12.22 6.21
N PRO A 36 -1.40 -11.56 5.91
CA PRO A 36 -1.23 -10.15 6.27
C PRO A 36 -2.33 -9.24 5.72
N CYS A 37 -2.59 -8.15 6.45
CA CYS A 37 -3.37 -7.02 5.95
C CYS A 37 -2.40 -5.92 5.55
N VAL A 38 -2.59 -5.29 4.40
CA VAL A 38 -1.65 -4.33 3.82
C VAL A 38 -2.36 -3.14 3.18
N TYR A 39 -1.65 -2.02 3.15
CA TYR A 39 -1.97 -0.87 2.32
C TYR A 39 -0.98 -0.80 1.17
N VAL A 40 -1.47 -0.61 -0.05
CA VAL A 40 -0.66 -0.40 -1.26
C VAL A 40 -0.87 1.02 -1.74
N GLY A 41 0.22 1.70 -2.11
CA GLY A 41 0.15 3.05 -2.68
C GLY A 41 1.42 3.41 -3.46
N MET A 42 1.38 4.55 -4.16
CA MET A 42 2.55 5.16 -4.77
C MET A 42 2.85 6.58 -4.25
N THR A 43 4.07 7.04 -4.48
CA THR A 43 4.54 8.36 -4.05
C THR A 43 5.64 8.89 -4.98
N GLY A 44 5.67 10.20 -5.19
CA GLY A 44 6.84 10.90 -5.77
C GLY A 44 7.86 11.37 -4.72
N LEU A 45 7.57 11.13 -3.44
CA LEU A 45 8.48 11.40 -2.32
C LEU A 45 9.38 10.19 -2.05
N ASP A 46 10.30 10.37 -1.11
CA ASP A 46 10.89 9.21 -0.46
C ASP A 46 9.84 8.39 0.31
N ILE A 47 10.00 7.07 0.35
CA ILE A 47 9.00 6.15 0.91
C ILE A 47 8.94 6.28 2.43
N ASP A 48 10.09 6.42 3.09
CA ASP A 48 10.14 6.60 4.55
C ASP A 48 9.46 7.92 4.93
N VAL A 49 9.78 9.00 4.20
CA VAL A 49 9.12 10.30 4.38
C VAL A 49 7.62 10.21 4.14
N ARG A 50 7.18 9.43 3.13
CA ARG A 50 5.75 9.23 2.85
C ARG A 50 5.06 8.49 4.00
N PHE A 51 5.73 7.48 4.56
CA PHE A 51 5.23 6.71 5.69
C PHE A 51 5.14 7.56 6.95
N ASP A 52 6.16 8.34 7.27
CA ASP A 52 6.17 9.27 8.41
C ASP A 52 5.03 10.28 8.31
N LYS A 53 4.80 10.85 7.11
CA LYS A 53 3.65 11.74 6.86
C LYS A 53 2.32 11.06 7.15
N HIS A 54 2.14 9.80 6.74
CA HIS A 54 0.94 9.04 7.08
C HIS A 54 0.78 8.89 8.59
N LYS A 55 1.85 8.53 9.32
CA LYS A 55 1.82 8.34 10.78
C LYS A 55 1.63 9.65 11.55
N ALA A 56 2.06 10.78 10.98
CA ALA A 56 1.81 12.12 11.51
C ALA A 56 0.43 12.71 11.13
N GLY A 57 -0.38 11.99 10.35
CA GLY A 57 -1.70 12.45 9.90
C GLY A 57 -1.66 13.44 8.73
N ILE A 58 -0.49 13.73 8.17
CA ILE A 58 -0.28 14.72 7.10
C ILE A 58 -0.50 14.05 5.74
N GLN A 59 -1.50 14.50 4.98
CA GLN A 59 -1.87 13.90 3.68
C GLN A 59 -1.96 12.36 3.80
N SER A 60 -2.63 11.90 4.86
CA SER A 60 -2.60 10.53 5.31
C SER A 60 -3.83 9.73 4.84
N ASN A 61 -3.67 8.42 4.73
CA ASN A 61 -4.77 7.49 4.64
C ASN A 61 -5.17 7.04 6.05
N ARG A 62 -6.47 7.05 6.36
CA ARG A 62 -7.01 6.68 7.68
C ARG A 62 -6.52 5.30 8.15
N TYR A 63 -6.43 4.31 7.27
CA TYR A 63 -6.00 2.96 7.65
C TYR A 63 -4.51 2.89 7.92
N VAL A 64 -3.68 3.61 7.18
CA VAL A 64 -2.24 3.69 7.47
C VAL A 64 -1.99 4.46 8.77
N LEU A 65 -2.70 5.57 8.99
CA LEU A 65 -2.60 6.35 10.21
C LEU A 65 -2.91 5.49 11.44
N LEU A 66 -4.08 4.84 11.45
CA LEU A 66 -4.57 4.08 12.61
C LEU A 66 -3.91 2.70 12.76
N TYR A 67 -3.65 2.00 11.66
CA TYR A 67 -3.24 0.59 11.69
C TYR A 67 -1.87 0.33 11.05
N GLY A 68 -1.23 1.30 10.40
CA GLY A 68 0.08 1.11 9.77
C GLY A 68 1.16 0.75 10.79
N LEU A 69 1.84 -0.37 10.56
CA LEU A 69 2.88 -0.95 11.42
C LEU A 69 4.28 -0.70 10.87
N ARG A 70 4.56 -1.13 9.63
CA ARG A 70 5.88 -1.02 8.99
C ARG A 70 5.79 -1.19 7.47
N LEU A 71 6.83 -0.78 6.76
CA LEU A 71 7.00 -1.09 5.34
C LEU A 71 7.32 -2.57 5.14
N LEU A 72 6.92 -3.12 3.98
CA LEU A 72 7.26 -4.48 3.53
C LEU A 72 8.04 -4.43 2.20
N PRO A 73 9.35 -4.14 2.23
CA PRO A 73 10.12 -3.82 1.03
C PRO A 73 10.22 -4.96 0.01
N ASP A 74 10.25 -6.22 0.49
CA ASP A 74 10.25 -7.42 -0.34
C ASP A 74 9.08 -7.49 -1.34
N LEU A 75 7.99 -6.76 -1.08
CA LEU A 75 6.80 -6.74 -1.93
C LEU A 75 6.84 -5.68 -3.03
N TYR A 76 7.81 -4.75 -3.02
CA TYR A 76 7.76 -3.61 -3.93
C TYR A 76 9.10 -3.04 -4.41
N GLU A 77 10.21 -3.26 -3.69
CA GLU A 77 11.48 -2.58 -4.00
C GLU A 77 11.99 -2.86 -5.41
N GLY A 78 11.82 -4.09 -5.89
CA GLY A 78 12.28 -4.52 -7.21
C GLY A 78 11.64 -3.77 -8.39
N PHE A 79 10.52 -3.07 -8.18
CA PHE A 79 9.85 -2.29 -9.21
C PHE A 79 10.32 -0.83 -9.27
N ASN A 80 10.97 -0.33 -8.23
CA ASN A 80 11.27 1.08 -8.10
C ASN A 80 12.64 1.46 -8.71
N PRO A 81 12.80 2.68 -9.28
CA PRO A 81 11.80 3.73 -9.49
C PRO A 81 11.15 3.71 -10.89
N MET A 82 9.98 4.34 -10.99
CA MET A 82 9.13 4.39 -12.19
C MET A 82 8.74 5.83 -12.57
N ILE A 83 8.21 6.00 -13.79
CA ILE A 83 7.41 7.20 -14.12
C ILE A 83 6.03 7.12 -13.46
N TYR A 84 5.30 8.25 -13.39
CA TYR A 84 3.99 8.29 -12.73
C TYR A 84 3.02 7.22 -13.25
N ASP A 85 2.83 7.15 -14.58
CA ASP A 85 1.88 6.21 -15.19
C ASP A 85 2.24 4.74 -14.92
N GLU A 86 3.54 4.41 -14.93
CA GLU A 86 4.05 3.07 -14.58
C GLU A 86 3.80 2.75 -13.10
N ALA A 87 4.09 3.70 -12.19
CA ALA A 87 3.86 3.51 -10.76
C ALA A 87 2.37 3.35 -10.42
N ALA A 88 1.50 4.11 -11.08
CA ALA A 88 0.05 4.00 -10.93
C ALA A 88 -0.47 2.63 -11.40
N ALA A 89 0.03 2.12 -12.54
CA ALA A 89 -0.31 0.78 -13.01
C ALA A 89 0.21 -0.31 -12.06
N MET A 90 1.48 -0.21 -11.63
CA MET A 90 2.10 -1.17 -10.72
C MET A 90 1.42 -1.21 -9.35
N GLU A 91 0.94 -0.07 -8.83
CA GLU A 91 0.15 -0.03 -7.58
C GLU A 91 -1.10 -0.92 -7.68
N VAL A 92 -1.80 -0.88 -8.83
CA VAL A 92 -2.98 -1.71 -9.10
C VAL A 92 -2.60 -3.18 -9.24
N GLU A 93 -1.53 -3.50 -9.97
CA GLU A 93 -1.05 -4.87 -10.16
C GLU A 93 -0.68 -5.53 -8.83
N ILE A 94 0.13 -4.86 -7.99
CA ILE A 94 0.47 -5.35 -6.64
C ILE A 94 -0.80 -5.58 -5.81
N GLY A 95 -1.76 -4.65 -5.89
CA GLY A 95 -3.04 -4.79 -5.20
C GLY A 95 -3.84 -6.03 -5.63
N ILE A 96 -3.84 -6.34 -6.93
CA ILE A 96 -4.51 -7.52 -7.48
C ILE A 96 -3.80 -8.81 -7.06
N ASP A 97 -2.47 -8.85 -7.17
CA ASP A 97 -1.67 -10.04 -6.86
C ASP A 97 -1.77 -10.41 -5.38
N LEU A 98 -1.66 -9.41 -4.48
CA LEU A 98 -1.77 -9.65 -3.05
C LEU A 98 -3.17 -10.11 -2.64
N ARG A 99 -4.23 -9.52 -3.22
CA ARG A 99 -5.61 -10.01 -2.99
C ARG A 99 -5.79 -11.45 -3.48
N SER A 100 -5.23 -11.78 -4.64
CA SER A 100 -5.28 -13.13 -5.20
C SER A 100 -4.52 -14.15 -4.32
N ALA A 101 -3.46 -13.71 -3.65
CA ALA A 101 -2.72 -14.50 -2.65
C ALA A 101 -3.43 -14.58 -1.28
N GLY A 102 -4.62 -14.00 -1.13
CA GLY A 102 -5.46 -14.04 0.07
C GLY A 102 -5.17 -12.96 1.11
N PHE A 103 -4.37 -11.94 0.78
CA PHE A 103 -4.10 -10.81 1.69
C PHE A 103 -5.34 -9.93 1.84
N GLY A 104 -5.44 -9.24 2.97
CA GLY A 104 -6.38 -8.14 3.13
C GLY A 104 -5.73 -6.87 2.58
N VAL A 105 -6.24 -6.30 1.49
CA VAL A 105 -5.59 -5.17 0.81
C VAL A 105 -6.49 -3.94 0.82
N TRP A 106 -5.94 -2.81 1.21
CA TRP A 106 -6.51 -1.50 0.93
C TRP A 106 -5.66 -0.73 -0.07
N GLN A 107 -6.34 -0.14 -1.04
CA GLN A 107 -5.76 0.71 -2.07
C GLN A 107 -6.81 1.79 -2.35
N ALA A 108 -6.44 3.05 -2.16
CA ALA A 108 -7.32 4.21 -2.33
C ALA A 108 -6.50 5.48 -2.55
#